data_AF-A0AAN9HHL2-F1
#
_entry.id   AF-A0AAN9HHL2-F1
#
_cell.length_a   1.000
_cell.length_b   1.000
_cell.length_c   1.000
_cell.angle_alpha   90.00
_cell.angle_beta   90.00
_cell.angle_gamma   90.00
#
_symmetry.space_group_name_H-M   'P 1'
#
loop_
_entity.id
_entity.type
_entity.pdbx_description
1 polymer ?
#
loop_
_entity_poly.entity_id
_entity_poly.type
_entity_poly.pdbx_seq_one_letter_code
_entity_poly.pdbx_strand_id
1 'polypeptide(L)'
;MDLNESHIHPSTRSSALRASPKSRGFRDISDWLSCVSNKLFHSRHALVAGWAGSMALYELAVFDPSDPVLDPMWRQGLYGPGIWVSDPYGLTGRVQPVNPAWGVEGFDPFVPGGIASHHIAAGTLGILAGLFHLSVRPPQRLYKGLRMGNIETVLSSSIAAVFFAAFVVAGTMWELDKS
;
A
#
# COMPACT_ATOMS: atom_id res chain seq x y z
N MET A 1 -27.31 19.28 70.93
CA MET A 1 -27.32 20.14 69.74
C MET A 1 -26.40 19.51 68.73
N ASP A 2 -27.02 18.73 67.85
CA ASP A 2 -26.44 18.14 66.65
C ASP A 2 -25.83 19.21 65.73
N LEU A 3 -24.81 18.84 64.94
CA LEU A 3 -24.90 18.78 63.47
C LEU A 3 -23.53 18.51 62.81
N ASN A 4 -23.48 17.34 62.15
CA ASN A 4 -23.08 17.16 60.75
C ASN A 4 -21.58 17.00 60.39
N GLU A 5 -21.16 15.74 60.34
CA GLU A 5 -20.08 15.27 59.47
C GLU A 5 -20.39 15.64 58.01
N SER A 6 -19.52 16.43 57.37
CA SER A 6 -19.62 16.73 55.96
C SER A 6 -18.74 15.79 55.14
N HIS A 7 -19.44 14.96 54.35
CA HIS A 7 -18.94 14.14 53.27
C HIS A 7 -17.88 14.86 52.41
N ILE A 8 -16.63 14.35 52.43
CA ILE A 8 -15.65 14.68 51.39
C ILE A 8 -15.91 13.76 50.19
N HIS A 9 -16.56 14.33 49.18
CA HIS A 9 -16.74 13.74 47.85
C HIS A 9 -15.40 13.76 47.10
N PRO A 10 -14.98 12.67 46.43
CA PRO A 10 -13.74 12.65 45.68
C PRO A 10 -13.81 13.56 44.44
N SER A 11 -12.83 14.44 44.38
CA SER A 11 -12.31 15.23 43.27
C SER A 11 -12.87 14.92 41.87
N THR A 12 -13.53 15.91 41.30
CA THR A 12 -13.31 16.43 39.94
C THR A 12 -12.89 15.40 38.88
N ARG A 13 -13.94 14.86 38.23
CA ARG A 13 -13.99 14.35 36.86
C ARG A 13 -12.84 14.88 35.99
N SER A 14 -11.89 14.00 35.69
CA SER A 14 -10.78 14.21 34.76
C SER A 14 -11.31 14.72 33.42
N SER A 15 -11.18 16.02 33.21
CA SER A 15 -11.41 16.74 31.96
C SER A 15 -10.10 17.41 31.55
N ALA A 16 -8.99 16.68 31.69
CA ALA A 16 -7.75 17.00 31.02
C ALA A 16 -7.92 16.62 29.55
N LEU A 17 -8.37 17.62 28.80
CA LEU A 17 -8.33 17.74 27.35
C LEU A 17 -7.18 16.92 26.74
N ARG A 18 -7.58 15.88 26.00
CA ARG A 18 -6.76 15.08 25.10
C ARG A 18 -6.32 15.96 23.92
N ALA A 19 -5.42 16.91 24.17
CA ALA A 19 -4.72 17.66 23.13
C ALA A 19 -3.39 16.97 22.88
N SER A 20 -3.31 16.19 21.79
CA SER A 20 -2.08 15.57 21.32
C SER A 20 -1.12 16.65 20.79
N PRO A 21 0.07 16.87 21.38
CA PRO A 21 1.02 17.84 20.85
C PRO A 21 1.79 17.20 19.69
N LYS A 22 1.40 17.59 18.48
CA LYS A 22 2.10 17.37 17.21
C LYS A 22 3.43 18.14 17.22
N SER A 23 4.51 17.62 17.83
CA SER A 23 5.91 18.06 17.54
C SER A 23 7.04 17.50 18.42
N ARG A 24 6.80 16.73 19.49
CA ARG A 24 7.93 16.21 20.29
C ARG A 24 8.35 14.83 19.79
N GLY A 25 9.63 14.73 19.39
CA GLY A 25 10.25 13.49 18.94
C GLY A 25 10.04 12.33 19.91
N PHE A 26 10.14 11.10 19.38
CA PHE A 26 9.99 9.86 20.13
C PHE A 26 10.82 9.91 21.42
N ARG A 27 10.13 10.01 22.56
CA ARG A 27 10.78 10.07 23.87
C ARG A 27 10.79 8.72 24.57
N ASP A 28 9.97 7.76 24.12
CA ASP A 28 9.92 6.43 24.70
C ASP A 28 9.34 5.37 23.74
N ILE A 29 9.52 4.08 24.08
CA ILE A 29 8.95 2.91 23.36
C ILE A 29 7.42 2.99 23.33
N SER A 30 6.80 3.57 24.36
CA SER A 30 5.35 3.77 24.43
C SER A 30 4.85 4.80 23.41
N ASP A 31 5.59 5.88 23.17
CA ASP A 31 5.31 6.83 22.09
C ASP A 31 5.45 6.12 20.72
N TRP A 32 6.50 5.29 20.57
CA TRP A 32 6.76 4.48 19.37
C TRP A 32 5.65 3.48 19.07
N LEU A 33 5.29 2.67 20.05
CA LEU A 33 4.17 1.74 19.97
C LEU A 33 2.86 2.48 19.74
N SER A 34 2.65 3.67 20.31
CA SER A 34 1.43 4.47 20.07
C SER A 34 1.40 5.08 18.67
N CYS A 35 2.54 5.44 18.08
CA CYS A 35 2.61 5.92 16.71
C CYS A 35 2.45 4.78 15.70
N VAL A 36 3.09 3.64 15.94
CA VAL A 36 2.89 2.40 15.16
C VAL A 36 1.45 1.92 15.29
N SER A 37 0.91 1.89 16.51
CA SER A 37 -0.47 1.55 16.80
C SER A 37 -1.43 2.54 16.15
N ASN A 38 -1.21 3.85 16.18
CA ASN A 38 -2.01 4.79 15.40
C ASN A 38 -1.86 4.59 13.89
N LYS A 39 -0.67 4.24 13.37
CA LYS A 39 -0.50 3.84 11.96
C LYS A 39 -1.25 2.54 11.62
N LEU A 40 -1.38 1.63 12.57
CA LEU A 40 -1.91 0.27 12.42
C LEU A 40 -3.41 0.14 12.76
N PHE A 41 -3.94 0.96 13.66
CA PHE A 41 -5.33 0.97 14.17
C PHE A 41 -6.14 2.14 13.60
N HIS A 42 -5.54 3.30 13.28
CA HIS A 42 -6.19 4.37 12.50
C HIS A 42 -6.12 4.09 10.99
N SER A 43 -6.12 2.81 10.66
CA SER A 43 -5.31 2.22 9.60
C SER A 43 -5.90 2.49 8.23
N ARG A 44 -5.20 3.28 7.44
CA ARG A 44 -5.39 3.22 5.98
C ARG A 44 -5.17 1.79 5.46
N HIS A 45 -4.32 0.97 6.10
CA HIS A 45 -4.11 -0.41 5.68
C HIS A 45 -5.25 -1.37 6.06
N ALA A 46 -5.76 -1.33 7.29
CA ALA A 46 -6.91 -2.14 7.67
C ALA A 46 -8.19 -1.70 6.94
N LEU A 47 -8.36 -0.40 6.69
CA LEU A 47 -9.46 0.12 5.88
C LEU A 47 -9.30 -0.29 4.41
N VAL A 48 -8.10 -0.21 3.83
CA VAL A 48 -7.83 -0.66 2.45
C VAL A 48 -8.02 -2.18 2.32
N ALA A 49 -7.55 -2.97 3.28
CA ALA A 49 -7.76 -4.42 3.30
C ALA A 49 -9.24 -4.78 3.50
N GLY A 50 -9.94 -4.07 4.39
CA GLY A 50 -11.38 -4.23 4.61
C GLY A 50 -12.20 -3.84 3.38
N TRP A 51 -11.84 -2.73 2.71
CA TRP A 51 -12.44 -2.31 1.44
C TRP A 51 -12.19 -3.33 0.33
N ALA A 52 -10.95 -3.81 0.17
CA ALA A 52 -10.61 -4.83 -0.82
C ALA A 52 -11.39 -6.13 -0.58
N GLY A 53 -11.51 -6.56 0.68
CA GLY A 53 -12.29 -7.75 1.06
C GLY A 53 -13.78 -7.57 0.84
N SER A 54 -14.36 -6.43 1.23
CA SER A 54 -15.78 -6.14 0.99
C SER A 54 -16.11 -6.01 -0.49
N MET A 55 -15.20 -5.42 -1.28
CA MET A 55 -15.35 -5.30 -2.72
C MET A 55 -15.30 -6.68 -3.37
N ALA A 56 -14.33 -7.53 -3.00
CA ALA A 56 -14.27 -8.91 -3.50
C ALA A 56 -15.53 -9.74 -3.15
N LEU A 57 -16.07 -9.59 -1.94
CA LEU A 57 -17.33 -10.25 -1.55
C LEU A 57 -18.54 -9.72 -2.31
N TYR A 58 -18.58 -8.40 -2.54
CA TYR A 58 -19.63 -7.76 -3.35
C TYR A 58 -19.59 -8.26 -4.79
N GLU A 59 -18.40 -8.23 -5.41
CA GLU A 59 -18.14 -8.74 -6.76
C GLU A 59 -18.59 -10.20 -6.89
N LEU A 60 -18.24 -11.06 -5.94
CA LEU A 60 -18.64 -12.47 -5.95
C LEU A 60 -20.16 -12.67 -5.77
N ALA A 61 -20.84 -11.76 -5.06
CA ALA A 61 -22.28 -11.85 -4.83
C ALA A 61 -23.11 -11.42 -6.06
N VAL A 62 -22.57 -10.58 -6.93
CA VAL A 62 -23.24 -10.08 -8.14
C VAL A 62 -22.72 -10.70 -9.44
N PHE A 63 -21.60 -11.42 -9.40
CA PHE A 63 -20.98 -12.05 -10.56
C PHE A 63 -21.88 -13.15 -11.15
N ASP A 64 -22.22 -13.02 -12.44
CA ASP A 64 -22.89 -14.06 -13.22
C ASP A 64 -21.88 -14.74 -14.15
N PRO A 65 -21.46 -15.99 -13.88
CA PRO A 65 -20.52 -16.72 -14.72
C PRO A 65 -21.18 -17.41 -15.94
N SER A 66 -22.49 -17.24 -16.17
CA SER A 66 -23.25 -18.07 -17.10
C SER A 66 -22.90 -17.87 -18.58
N ASP A 67 -22.51 -16.65 -18.99
CA ASP A 67 -22.13 -16.34 -20.36
C ASP A 67 -20.82 -15.53 -20.43
N PRO A 68 -19.65 -16.22 -20.43
CA PRO A 68 -18.36 -15.55 -20.47
C PRO A 68 -18.03 -14.89 -21.83
N VAL A 69 -18.85 -15.11 -22.87
CA VAL A 69 -18.62 -14.57 -24.22
C VAL A 69 -19.37 -13.26 -24.42
N LEU A 70 -20.67 -13.22 -24.07
CA LEU A 70 -21.52 -12.04 -24.29
C LEU A 70 -21.63 -11.14 -23.05
N ASP A 71 -21.41 -11.70 -21.86
CA ASP A 71 -21.39 -10.95 -20.60
C ASP A 71 -20.13 -11.23 -19.75
N PRO A 72 -18.92 -10.91 -20.27
CA PRO A 72 -17.67 -11.06 -19.53
C PRO A 72 -17.55 -10.07 -18.36
N MET A 73 -16.63 -10.36 -17.43
CA MET A 73 -16.44 -9.62 -16.17
C MET A 73 -16.37 -8.09 -16.31
N TRP A 74 -15.74 -7.59 -17.37
CA TRP A 74 -15.60 -6.15 -17.62
C TRP A 74 -16.93 -5.46 -18.02
N ARG A 75 -17.94 -6.19 -18.51
CA ARG A 75 -19.30 -5.67 -18.74
C ARG A 75 -20.12 -5.61 -17.45
N GLN A 76 -19.83 -6.50 -16.51
CA GLN A 76 -20.45 -6.54 -15.20
C GLN A 76 -19.80 -5.57 -14.19
N GLY A 77 -18.73 -4.86 -14.59
CA GLY A 77 -18.04 -3.87 -13.76
C GLY A 77 -17.10 -4.45 -12.70
N LEU A 78 -16.58 -5.67 -12.93
CA LEU A 78 -15.70 -6.40 -12.01
C LEU A 78 -14.22 -6.12 -12.29
N TYR A 79 -13.39 -6.06 -11.24
CA TYR A 79 -11.96 -5.73 -11.35
C TYR A 79 -11.01 -6.94 -11.44
N GLY A 80 -11.49 -8.17 -11.18
CA GLY A 80 -10.83 -9.46 -11.55
C GLY A 80 -9.48 -9.81 -10.87
N PRO A 81 -9.31 -11.01 -10.29
CA PRO A 81 -8.07 -11.39 -9.62
C PRO A 81 -7.07 -12.17 -10.51
N GLY A 82 -5.78 -11.85 -10.39
CA GLY A 82 -4.65 -12.72 -10.80
C GLY A 82 -3.91 -12.30 -12.09
N ILE A 83 -2.84 -13.04 -12.42
CA ILE A 83 -2.16 -12.90 -13.71
C ILE A 83 -3.01 -13.60 -14.77
N TRP A 84 -3.61 -12.80 -15.65
CA TRP A 84 -4.42 -13.25 -16.77
C TRP A 84 -3.60 -13.18 -18.06
N VAL A 85 -3.58 -14.26 -18.83
CA VAL A 85 -2.88 -14.31 -20.13
C VAL A 85 -3.91 -14.67 -21.19
N SER A 86 -3.96 -13.88 -22.26
CA SER A 86 -4.82 -14.11 -23.42
C SER A 86 -4.01 -14.12 -24.72
N ASP A 87 -4.63 -14.64 -25.78
CA ASP A 87 -4.13 -14.40 -27.14
C ASP A 87 -4.26 -12.91 -27.53
N PRO A 88 -3.59 -12.47 -28.62
CA PRO A 88 -3.62 -11.07 -29.05
C PRO A 88 -5.02 -10.51 -29.35
N TYR A 89 -6.04 -11.36 -29.54
CA TYR A 89 -7.42 -10.93 -29.79
C TYR A 89 -8.31 -11.08 -28.54
N GLY A 90 -7.75 -11.48 -27.39
CA GLY A 90 -8.48 -11.56 -26.13
C GLY A 90 -9.54 -12.68 -26.06
N LEU A 91 -9.48 -13.68 -26.96
CA LEU A 91 -10.53 -14.70 -27.12
C LEU A 91 -10.37 -15.92 -26.20
N THR A 92 -9.14 -16.21 -25.79
CA THR A 92 -8.74 -17.44 -25.06
C THR A 92 -8.02 -17.12 -23.75
N GLY A 93 -8.44 -16.03 -23.11
CA GLY A 93 -7.93 -15.59 -21.81
C GLY A 93 -8.09 -16.65 -20.71
N ARG A 94 -7.02 -16.91 -19.97
CA ARG A 94 -7.02 -17.81 -18.80
C ARG A 94 -5.87 -17.50 -17.84
N VAL A 95 -5.99 -17.97 -16.60
CA VAL A 95 -4.87 -18.01 -15.65
C VAL A 95 -3.89 -19.09 -16.10
N GLN A 96 -2.62 -18.72 -16.32
CA GLN A 96 -1.58 -19.64 -16.74
C GLN A 96 -0.27 -19.38 -15.98
N PRO A 97 0.50 -20.42 -15.63
CA PRO A 97 1.88 -20.23 -15.17
C PRO A 97 2.72 -19.58 -16.29
N VAL A 98 3.48 -18.56 -15.92
CA VAL A 98 4.32 -17.79 -16.85
C VAL A 98 5.78 -18.05 -16.53
N ASN A 99 6.55 -18.48 -17.53
CA ASN A 99 8.00 -18.66 -17.37
C ASN A 99 8.70 -17.29 -17.50
N PRO A 100 9.73 -16.99 -16.69
CA PRO A 100 10.43 -15.71 -16.77
C PRO A 100 11.19 -15.57 -18.09
N ALA A 101 11.13 -14.38 -18.67
CA ALA A 101 11.92 -13.99 -19.83
C ALA A 101 13.12 -13.15 -19.38
N TRP A 102 14.33 -13.58 -19.73
CA TRP A 102 15.58 -12.94 -19.30
C TRP A 102 16.29 -12.17 -20.41
N GLY A 103 15.88 -12.35 -21.67
CA GLY A 103 16.41 -11.61 -22.79
C GLY A 103 15.75 -10.24 -22.94
N VAL A 104 15.97 -9.61 -24.10
CA VAL A 104 15.43 -8.28 -24.41
C VAL A 104 13.90 -8.27 -24.48
N GLU A 105 13.29 -9.42 -24.81
CA GLU A 105 11.85 -9.64 -24.83
C GLU A 105 11.21 -9.49 -23.44
N GLY A 106 11.99 -9.59 -22.35
CA GLY A 106 11.50 -9.32 -20.99
C GLY A 106 11.17 -7.84 -20.74
N PHE A 107 11.58 -6.92 -21.62
CA PHE A 107 11.22 -5.50 -21.54
C PHE A 107 10.04 -5.13 -22.46
N ASP A 108 9.55 -6.08 -23.26
CA ASP A 108 8.35 -5.88 -24.06
C ASP A 108 7.12 -5.87 -23.13
N PRO A 109 6.33 -4.77 -23.08
CA PRO A 109 5.17 -4.67 -22.21
C PRO A 109 4.07 -5.70 -22.52
N PHE A 110 4.07 -6.33 -23.69
CA PHE A 110 3.10 -7.35 -24.08
C PHE A 110 3.53 -8.79 -23.79
N VAL A 111 4.78 -9.00 -23.34
CA VAL A 111 5.30 -10.32 -23.00
C VAL A 111 5.20 -10.54 -21.48
N PRO A 112 4.28 -11.40 -21.00
CA PRO A 112 4.05 -11.57 -19.56
C PRO A 112 5.28 -12.14 -18.81
N GLY A 113 6.19 -12.80 -19.53
CA GLY A 113 7.46 -13.30 -18.98
C GLY A 113 8.35 -12.21 -18.37
N GLY A 114 8.23 -10.97 -18.84
CA GLY A 114 8.92 -9.80 -18.27
C GLY A 114 8.45 -9.44 -16.86
N ILE A 115 7.16 -9.67 -16.55
CA ILE A 115 6.60 -9.41 -15.22
C ILE A 115 7.27 -10.34 -14.20
N ALA A 116 7.36 -11.63 -14.52
CA ALA A 116 7.98 -12.62 -13.64
C ALA A 116 9.47 -12.34 -13.40
N SER A 117 10.24 -12.07 -14.46
CA SER A 117 11.68 -11.77 -14.32
C SER A 117 11.92 -10.45 -13.59
N HIS A 118 11.09 -9.42 -13.83
CA HIS A 118 11.15 -8.16 -13.10
C HIS A 118 10.96 -8.35 -11.59
N HIS A 119 9.96 -9.12 -11.16
CA HIS A 119 9.73 -9.36 -9.74
C HIS A 119 10.89 -10.11 -9.07
N ILE A 120 11.46 -11.11 -9.75
CA ILE A 120 12.61 -11.87 -9.23
C ILE A 120 13.83 -10.95 -9.09
N ALA A 121 14.13 -10.16 -10.12
CA ALA A 121 15.27 -9.25 -10.14
C ALA A 121 15.11 -8.11 -9.12
N ALA A 122 13.96 -7.41 -9.16
CA ALA A 122 13.66 -6.30 -8.25
C ALA A 122 13.57 -6.76 -6.79
N GLY A 123 13.01 -7.94 -6.53
CA GLY A 123 12.96 -8.53 -5.19
C GLY A 123 14.36 -8.83 -4.63
N THR A 124 15.22 -9.45 -5.44
CA THR A 124 16.60 -9.74 -5.05
C THR A 124 17.39 -8.46 -4.77
N LEU A 125 17.27 -7.46 -5.64
CA LEU A 125 17.90 -6.15 -5.46
C LEU A 125 17.36 -5.41 -4.23
N GLY A 126 16.05 -5.49 -3.96
CA GLY A 126 15.42 -4.90 -2.78
C GLY A 126 15.98 -5.45 -1.47
N ILE A 127 16.23 -6.76 -1.39
CA ILE A 127 16.85 -7.40 -0.22
C ILE A 127 18.28 -6.89 -0.03
N LEU A 128 19.09 -6.89 -1.10
CA LEU A 128 20.48 -6.43 -1.04
C LEU A 128 20.57 -4.94 -0.66
N ALA A 129 19.73 -4.09 -1.25
CA ALA A 129 19.65 -2.67 -0.94
C ALA A 129 19.17 -2.44 0.51
N GLY A 130 18.21 -3.25 0.99
CA GLY A 130 17.76 -3.23 2.38
C GLY A 130 18.90 -3.56 3.36
N LEU A 131 19.65 -4.63 3.10
CA LEU A 131 20.82 -5.01 3.90
C LEU A 131 21.89 -3.91 3.89
N PHE A 132 22.14 -3.30 2.74
CA PHE A 132 23.05 -2.16 2.62
C PHE A 132 22.60 -0.98 3.48
N HIS A 133 21.33 -0.58 3.40
CA HIS A 133 20.78 0.53 4.19
C HIS A 133 20.76 0.25 5.70
N LEU A 134 20.70 -1.02 6.12
CA LEU A 134 20.84 -1.41 7.53
C LEU A 134 22.30 -1.37 8.00
N SER A 135 23.24 -1.70 7.11
CA SER A 135 24.67 -1.84 7.46
C SER A 135 25.43 -0.51 7.38
N VAL A 136 24.97 0.44 6.56
CA VAL A 136 25.72 1.65 6.22
C VAL A 136 25.00 2.91 6.69
N ARG A 137 25.71 3.75 7.47
CA ARG A 137 25.21 5.08 7.87
C ARG A 137 25.34 6.08 6.72
N PRO A 138 24.41 7.04 6.59
CA PRO A 138 24.43 8.01 5.50
C PRO A 138 25.64 8.95 5.60
N PRO A 139 26.27 9.31 4.47
CA PRO A 139 27.37 10.25 4.45
C PRO A 139 26.93 11.66 4.85
N GLN A 140 27.79 12.38 5.59
CA GLN A 140 27.50 13.68 6.20
C GLN A 140 26.97 14.73 5.22
N ARG A 141 27.46 14.71 3.97
CA ARG A 141 27.04 15.64 2.91
C ARG A 141 25.59 15.41 2.50
N LEU A 142 25.21 14.14 2.29
CA LEU A 142 23.86 13.76 1.88
C LEU A 142 22.85 13.99 3.01
N TYR A 143 23.25 13.67 4.25
CA TYR A 143 22.41 13.90 5.43
C TYR A 143 22.02 15.38 5.59
N LYS A 144 22.98 16.29 5.40
CA LYS A 144 22.74 17.74 5.45
C LYS A 144 22.01 18.25 4.21
N GLY A 145 22.40 17.78 3.02
CA GLY A 145 21.82 18.23 1.74
C GLY A 145 20.35 17.86 1.58
N LEU A 146 19.98 16.62 1.90
CA LEU A 146 18.60 16.14 1.83
C LEU A 146 17.79 16.40 3.10
N ARG A 147 18.37 17.05 4.12
CA ARG A 147 17.73 17.30 5.42
C ARG A 147 17.11 16.02 6.03
N MET A 148 17.84 14.92 6.00
CA MET A 148 17.35 13.58 6.43
C MET A 148 16.88 13.52 7.90
N GLY A 149 17.21 14.51 8.73
CA GLY A 149 16.67 14.65 10.09
C GLY A 149 15.22 15.15 10.16
N ASN A 150 14.62 15.60 9.06
CA ASN A 150 13.22 16.05 9.00
C ASN A 150 12.33 15.00 8.29
N ILE A 151 11.27 14.55 8.97
CA ILE A 151 10.29 13.58 8.45
C ILE A 151 9.54 14.06 7.20
N GLU A 152 9.42 15.38 7.01
CA GLU A 152 8.75 15.96 5.83
C GLU A 152 9.48 15.60 4.53
N THR A 153 10.79 15.36 4.59
CA THR A 153 11.59 14.95 3.42
C THR A 153 11.24 13.53 2.98
N VAL A 154 10.98 12.64 3.93
CA VAL A 154 10.49 11.27 3.69
C VAL A 154 9.07 11.32 3.14
N LEU A 155 8.22 12.19 3.69
CA LEU A 155 6.85 12.37 3.18
C LEU A 155 6.85 12.89 1.73
N SER A 156 7.65 13.92 1.45
CA SER A 156 7.75 14.53 0.12
C SER A 156 8.26 13.54 -0.93
N SER A 157 9.33 12.80 -0.62
CA SER A 157 9.87 11.76 -1.51
C SER A 157 8.88 10.60 -1.71
N SER A 158 8.14 10.20 -0.67
CA SER A 158 7.11 9.15 -0.76
C SER A 158 5.94 9.57 -1.66
N ILE A 159 5.46 10.81 -1.53
CA ILE A 159 4.38 11.35 -2.38
C ILE A 159 4.82 11.35 -3.84
N ALA A 160 6.05 11.79 -4.14
CA ALA A 160 6.59 11.77 -5.49
C ALA A 160 6.66 10.36 -6.08
N ALA A 161 7.12 9.37 -5.29
CA ALA A 161 7.18 7.98 -5.74
C ALA A 161 5.79 7.37 -6.00
N VAL A 162 4.80 7.67 -5.16
CA VAL A 162 3.41 7.19 -5.35
C VAL A 162 2.76 7.83 -6.57
N PHE A 163 2.95 9.14 -6.80
CA PHE A 163 2.45 9.80 -8.01
C PHE A 163 3.07 9.24 -9.28
N PHE A 164 4.38 8.97 -9.26
CA PHE A 164 5.06 8.33 -10.39
C PHE A 164 4.44 6.95 -10.70
N ALA A 165 4.27 6.10 -9.68
CA ALA A 165 3.64 4.79 -9.86
C ALA A 165 2.20 4.91 -10.39
N ALA A 166 1.41 5.85 -9.87
CA ALA A 166 0.04 6.09 -10.33
C ALA A 166 -0.02 6.52 -11.80
N PHE A 167 0.92 7.37 -12.24
CA PHE A 167 1.01 7.79 -13.64
C PHE A 167 1.38 6.63 -14.56
N VAL A 168 2.35 5.80 -14.17
CA VAL A 168 2.74 4.61 -14.94
C VAL A 168 1.58 3.64 -15.07
N VAL A 169 0.89 3.32 -13.97
CA VAL A 169 -0.27 2.41 -13.98
C VAL A 169 -1.38 2.96 -14.87
N ALA A 170 -1.73 4.25 -14.73
CA ALA A 170 -2.74 4.89 -15.58
C ALA A 170 -2.36 4.85 -17.07
N GLY A 171 -1.08 5.11 -17.40
CA GLY A 171 -0.57 5.01 -18.77
C GLY A 171 -0.67 3.60 -19.34
N THR A 172 -0.28 2.59 -18.56
CA THR A 172 -0.38 1.19 -19.00
C THR A 172 -1.83 0.73 -19.16
N MET A 173 -2.74 1.15 -18.28
CA MET A 173 -4.17 0.82 -18.43
C MET A 173 -4.78 1.42 -19.70
N TRP A 174 -4.37 2.64 -20.08
CA TRP A 174 -4.96 3.35 -21.22
C TRP A 174 -4.42 2.91 -22.58
N GLU A 175 -3.14 2.56 -22.67
CA GLU A 175 -2.53 2.20 -23.96
C GLU A 175 -2.57 0.70 -24.25
N LEU A 176 -2.54 -0.17 -23.23
CA LEU A 176 -2.63 -1.62 -23.44
C LEU A 176 -4.04 -2.09 -23.87
N ASP A 177 -5.07 -1.28 -23.65
CA ASP A 177 -6.45 -1.56 -24.11
C ASP A 177 -6.65 -1.28 -25.61
N LYS A 178 -5.73 -0.56 -26.25
CA LYS A 178 -5.88 -0.14 -27.67
C LYS A 178 -5.16 -1.05 -28.67
N SER A 179 -4.33 -1.98 -28.21
CA SER A 179 -3.55 -2.89 -29.04
C SER A 179 -4.28 -4.20 -29.29
#